data_AF-A0A661W745-F1
#
_entry.id   AF-A0A661W745-F1
#
_cell.length_a   1.000
_cell.length_b   1.000
_cell.length_c   1.000
_cell.angle_alpha   90.00
_cell.angle_beta   90.00
_cell.angle_gamma   90.00
#
_symmetry.space_group_name_H-M   'P 1'
#
loop_
_entity.id
_entity.type
_entity.pdbx_description
1 polymer ?
#
loop_
_entity_poly.entity_id
_entity_poly.type
_entity_poly.pdbx_seq_one_letter_code
_entity_poly.pdbx_strand_id
1 'polypeptide(L)'
;MKFKQVSFSIFTLVTLLTYGVLTSAHAQEKPEVVFETSKGSFTLELYPDKAPETVVNFLKYVDDGFYDGTIFHRVIKDFVVQGGGFESGLKPKETRAPIKSESSNRLKNLRGTISMARRNHPDTANSQFYINLSHNSDLDYKNKYMPGYTVFGKISKGMDVVDKISAVETTQVERRGDVPVEDVRLISAKSVVGKTVAKKDKENTKFEPVSFVEGEHYVVLDRPVPTRDSSKVEVVEMFSYGCPHCYEFETSIKAWSKQQPGDVDFWVFPAVWNKSMELYAGAFYAARELKVAEKIHQPLFAAIVIEQKSIRNESDLAEFFAKHGVDKKAFTEALNSTVVKTSVKHAEERVRLYKPVGVPEIIVNGKYRVDRMRAGGLTEMLAVTEYLVNKERDTLKK
;
A
#
# COMPACT_ATOMS: atom_id res chain seq x y z
N MET A 1 -74.43 -57.13 -28.82
CA MET A 1 -75.35 -56.34 -27.98
C MET A 1 -74.50 -55.31 -27.23
N LYS A 2 -74.76 -54.00 -27.47
CA LYS A 2 -74.57 -52.78 -26.63
C LYS A 2 -73.55 -52.82 -25.47
N PHE A 3 -72.78 -51.79 -25.09
CA PHE A 3 -72.41 -50.43 -25.54
C PHE A 3 -71.56 -49.85 -24.37
N LYS A 4 -70.54 -49.01 -24.65
CA LYS A 4 -69.82 -48.07 -23.72
C LYS A 4 -68.99 -48.73 -22.60
N GLN A 5 -67.80 -48.24 -22.23
CA GLN A 5 -67.46 -46.84 -21.91
C GLN A 5 -65.95 -46.58 -22.07
N VAL A 6 -65.66 -45.32 -22.36
CA VAL A 6 -64.35 -44.69 -22.55
C VAL A 6 -63.60 -44.56 -21.22
N SER A 7 -62.28 -44.73 -21.23
CA SER A 7 -61.37 -43.96 -20.36
C SER A 7 -59.99 -43.86 -20.99
N PHE A 8 -59.59 -42.61 -21.24
CA PHE A 8 -58.27 -42.18 -21.69
C PHE A 8 -57.32 -42.21 -20.48
N SER A 9 -56.19 -42.91 -20.56
CA SER A 9 -55.08 -42.71 -19.64
C SER A 9 -53.79 -42.50 -20.43
N ILE A 10 -53.37 -41.24 -20.39
CA ILE A 10 -52.11 -40.70 -20.89
C ILE A 10 -50.98 -41.39 -20.13
N PHE A 11 -50.18 -42.21 -20.82
CA PHE A 11 -48.90 -42.67 -20.31
C PHE A 11 -47.82 -41.71 -20.82
N THR A 12 -47.38 -40.83 -19.93
CA THR A 12 -46.30 -39.87 -20.17
C THR A 12 -44.99 -40.61 -20.41
N LEU A 13 -44.53 -40.62 -21.65
CA LEU A 13 -43.22 -41.12 -22.05
C LEU A 13 -42.15 -40.13 -21.57
N VAL A 14 -41.47 -40.45 -20.45
CA VAL A 14 -40.30 -39.70 -20.00
C VAL A 14 -39.11 -40.11 -20.86
N THR A 15 -38.92 -39.43 -21.99
CA THR A 15 -37.67 -39.46 -22.74
C THR A 15 -36.61 -38.67 -21.97
N LEU A 16 -35.66 -39.39 -21.34
CA LEU A 16 -34.42 -38.81 -20.85
C LEU A 16 -33.61 -38.31 -22.05
N LEU A 17 -33.75 -37.03 -22.41
CA LEU A 17 -32.77 -36.34 -23.26
C LEU A 17 -31.52 -36.09 -22.42
N THR A 18 -30.50 -36.91 -22.61
CA THR A 18 -29.13 -36.59 -22.20
C THR A 18 -28.64 -35.44 -23.06
N TYR A 19 -28.84 -34.21 -22.59
CA TYR A 19 -28.09 -33.05 -23.08
C TYR A 19 -26.62 -33.23 -22.67
N GLY A 20 -25.84 -33.84 -23.55
CA GLY A 20 -24.39 -33.74 -23.50
C GLY A 20 -24.01 -32.28 -23.76
N VAL A 21 -23.80 -31.53 -22.68
CA VAL A 21 -23.17 -30.21 -22.78
C VAL A 21 -21.70 -30.46 -23.11
N LEU A 22 -21.39 -30.44 -24.41
CA LEU A 22 -20.03 -30.21 -24.89
C LEU A 22 -19.64 -28.80 -24.45
N THR A 23 -19.03 -28.68 -23.29
CA THR A 23 -18.31 -27.46 -22.91
C THR A 23 -17.08 -27.35 -23.80
N SER A 24 -17.19 -26.58 -24.88
CA SER A 24 -16.01 -26.08 -25.58
C SER A 24 -15.17 -25.31 -24.56
N ALA A 25 -13.99 -25.83 -24.24
CA ALA A 25 -12.96 -25.10 -23.53
C ALA A 25 -12.48 -23.95 -24.43
N HIS A 26 -13.06 -22.76 -24.29
CA HIS A 26 -12.49 -21.57 -24.91
C HIS A 26 -11.14 -21.30 -24.26
N ALA A 27 -10.05 -21.47 -25.02
CA ALA A 27 -8.75 -20.95 -24.66
C ALA A 27 -8.86 -19.42 -24.62
N GLN A 28 -8.84 -18.84 -23.43
CA GLN A 28 -8.83 -17.39 -23.24
C GLN A 28 -7.56 -16.82 -23.88
N GLU A 29 -7.71 -15.94 -24.87
CA GLU A 29 -6.57 -15.23 -25.47
C GLU A 29 -5.87 -14.40 -24.39
N LYS A 30 -4.55 -14.58 -24.28
CA LYS A 30 -3.73 -13.87 -23.31
C LYS A 30 -3.36 -12.49 -23.85
N PRO A 31 -3.50 -11.42 -23.06
CA PRO A 31 -3.08 -10.09 -23.47
C PRO A 31 -1.60 -10.06 -23.85
N GLU A 32 -1.27 -9.44 -24.98
CA GLU A 32 0.10 -9.15 -25.38
C GLU A 32 0.40 -7.66 -25.24
N VAL A 33 1.62 -7.32 -24.81
CA VAL A 33 2.10 -5.94 -24.78
C VAL A 33 3.42 -5.85 -25.53
N VAL A 34 3.48 -4.96 -26.52
CA VAL A 34 4.70 -4.67 -27.28
C VAL A 34 5.41 -3.50 -26.62
N PHE A 35 6.67 -3.72 -26.28
CA PHE A 35 7.58 -2.73 -25.75
C PHE A 35 8.50 -2.30 -26.89
N GLU A 36 8.53 -1.00 -27.19
CA GLU A 36 9.51 -0.39 -28.09
C GLU A 36 10.59 0.27 -27.23
N THR A 37 11.84 -0.10 -27.41
CA THR A 37 12.97 0.47 -26.64
C THR A 37 14.03 1.05 -27.56
N SER A 38 14.92 1.86 -27.00
CA SER A 38 16.13 2.33 -27.69
C SER A 38 17.07 1.22 -28.19
N LYS A 39 16.88 -0.05 -27.77
CA LYS A 39 17.67 -1.21 -28.21
C LYS A 39 16.89 -2.17 -29.12
N GLY A 40 15.64 -1.83 -29.48
CA GLY A 40 14.74 -2.67 -30.28
C GLY A 40 13.42 -2.95 -29.57
N SER A 41 12.56 -3.77 -30.18
CA SER A 41 11.23 -4.10 -29.66
C SER A 41 11.13 -5.54 -29.19
N PHE A 42 10.39 -5.77 -28.11
CA PHE A 42 10.05 -7.11 -27.62
C PHE A 42 8.57 -7.17 -27.22
N THR A 43 8.03 -8.38 -27.13
CA THR A 43 6.62 -8.63 -26.83
C THR A 43 6.49 -9.47 -25.57
N LEU A 44 5.59 -9.05 -24.69
CA LEU A 44 5.19 -9.77 -23.49
C LEU A 44 3.85 -10.48 -23.74
N GLU A 45 3.74 -11.74 -23.31
CA GLU A 45 2.47 -12.47 -23.10
C GLU A 45 2.17 -12.44 -21.60
N LEU A 46 1.00 -11.92 -21.21
CA LEU A 46 0.60 -11.78 -19.80
C LEU A 46 -0.27 -12.95 -19.32
N TYR A 47 -0.34 -13.16 -18.01
CA TYR A 47 -1.06 -14.26 -17.37
C TYR A 47 -2.25 -13.78 -16.51
N PRO A 48 -3.34 -13.28 -17.11
CA PRO A 48 -4.49 -12.76 -16.35
C PRO A 48 -5.18 -13.84 -15.52
N ASP A 49 -5.03 -15.12 -15.85
CA ASP A 49 -5.57 -16.25 -15.08
C ASP A 49 -4.71 -16.61 -13.85
N LYS A 50 -3.45 -16.15 -13.81
CA LYS A 50 -2.49 -16.44 -12.72
C LYS A 50 -2.18 -15.25 -11.83
N ALA A 51 -2.27 -14.04 -12.36
CA ALA A 51 -2.01 -12.80 -11.64
C ALA A 51 -2.98 -11.69 -12.11
N PRO A 52 -4.31 -11.90 -11.96
CA PRO A 52 -5.32 -10.97 -12.47
C PRO A 52 -5.14 -9.52 -12.01
N GLU A 53 -4.84 -9.28 -10.72
CA GLU A 53 -4.70 -7.92 -10.20
C GLU A 53 -3.45 -7.25 -10.75
N THR A 54 -2.35 -8.01 -10.86
CA THR A 54 -1.08 -7.55 -11.41
C THR A 54 -1.21 -7.21 -12.89
N VAL A 55 -1.84 -8.08 -13.67
CA VAL A 55 -2.05 -7.85 -15.11
C VAL A 55 -2.95 -6.65 -15.34
N VAL A 56 -4.03 -6.50 -14.56
CA VAL A 56 -4.91 -5.31 -14.65
C VAL A 56 -4.17 -4.04 -14.29
N ASN A 57 -3.37 -4.05 -13.22
CA ASN A 57 -2.54 -2.90 -12.83
C ASN A 57 -1.53 -2.53 -13.91
N PHE A 58 -0.79 -3.51 -14.42
CA PHE A 58 0.20 -3.30 -15.47
C PHE A 58 -0.43 -2.75 -16.75
N LEU A 59 -1.54 -3.34 -17.20
CA LEU A 59 -2.25 -2.88 -18.40
C LEU A 59 -2.82 -1.47 -18.23
N LYS A 60 -3.26 -1.06 -17.03
CA LYS A 60 -3.66 0.34 -16.80
C LYS A 60 -2.52 1.31 -17.06
N TYR A 61 -1.31 1.03 -16.56
CA TYR A 61 -0.14 1.88 -16.87
C TYR A 61 0.22 1.87 -18.36
N VAL A 62 0.05 0.74 -19.05
CA VAL A 62 0.23 0.65 -20.51
C VAL A 62 -0.80 1.54 -21.23
N ASP A 63 -2.08 1.42 -20.88
CA ASP A 63 -3.19 2.12 -21.53
C ASP A 63 -3.12 3.64 -21.30
N ASP A 64 -2.60 4.09 -20.15
CA ASP A 64 -2.36 5.50 -19.86
C ASP A 64 -1.12 6.08 -20.57
N GLY A 65 -0.32 5.25 -21.24
CA GLY A 65 0.99 5.65 -21.76
C GLY A 65 2.01 5.99 -20.67
N PHE A 66 1.82 5.51 -19.45
CA PHE A 66 2.69 5.82 -18.31
C PHE A 66 4.14 5.38 -18.54
N TYR A 67 4.34 4.26 -19.23
CA TYR A 67 5.65 3.69 -19.49
C TYR A 67 6.45 4.44 -20.56
N ASP A 68 5.78 5.27 -21.36
CA ASP A 68 6.41 6.02 -22.44
C ASP A 68 7.43 7.01 -21.88
N GLY A 69 8.64 6.97 -22.42
CA GLY A 69 9.78 7.78 -21.99
C GLY A 69 10.42 7.36 -20.67
N THR A 70 9.95 6.27 -20.03
CA THR A 70 10.65 5.71 -18.86
C THR A 70 11.97 5.05 -19.26
N ILE A 71 12.82 4.77 -18.27
CA ILE A 71 14.11 4.11 -18.48
C ILE A 71 14.21 2.78 -17.73
N PHE A 72 15.04 1.88 -18.25
CA PHE A 72 15.59 0.78 -17.46
C PHE A 72 16.66 1.35 -16.53
N HIS A 73 16.30 1.62 -15.29
CA HIS A 73 17.13 2.35 -14.34
C HIS A 73 18.07 1.45 -13.54
N ARG A 74 17.98 0.12 -13.74
CA ARG A 74 18.88 -0.86 -13.14
C ARG A 74 19.03 -2.08 -14.03
N VAL A 75 20.26 -2.45 -14.35
CA VAL A 75 20.61 -3.57 -15.23
C VAL A 75 21.71 -4.39 -14.56
N ILE A 76 21.39 -5.63 -14.16
CA ILE A 76 22.38 -6.54 -13.60
C ILE A 76 22.50 -7.74 -14.51
N LYS A 77 23.67 -7.86 -15.14
CA LYS A 77 24.00 -8.97 -16.03
C LYS A 77 23.73 -10.31 -15.34
N ASP A 78 23.13 -11.25 -16.07
CA ASP A 78 22.76 -12.59 -15.62
C ASP A 78 21.75 -12.64 -14.45
N PHE A 79 21.16 -11.51 -14.05
CA PHE A 79 20.15 -11.44 -13.00
C PHE A 79 18.84 -10.86 -13.53
N VAL A 80 18.75 -9.52 -13.65
CA VAL A 80 17.51 -8.82 -14.04
C VAL A 80 17.78 -7.50 -14.76
N VAL A 81 16.85 -7.10 -15.62
CA VAL A 81 16.72 -5.70 -16.08
C VAL A 81 15.43 -5.10 -15.52
N GLN A 82 15.52 -3.95 -14.86
CA GLN A 82 14.41 -3.33 -14.12
C GLN A 82 14.07 -1.95 -14.66
N GLY A 83 12.78 -1.67 -14.82
CA GLY A 83 12.27 -0.45 -15.45
C GLY A 83 10.92 0.01 -14.91
N GLY A 84 10.32 0.98 -15.59
CA GLY A 84 8.92 1.39 -15.36
C GLY A 84 8.66 2.28 -14.15
N GLY A 85 9.70 2.93 -13.59
CA GLY A 85 9.53 3.82 -12.43
C GLY A 85 10.20 5.19 -12.53
N PHE A 86 11.05 5.40 -13.54
CA PHE A 86 11.87 6.59 -13.66
C PHE A 86 11.94 7.08 -15.10
N GLU A 87 12.03 8.39 -15.27
CA GLU A 87 12.43 9.05 -16.50
C GLU A 87 13.95 9.27 -16.52
N SER A 88 14.44 9.79 -17.65
CA SER A 88 15.84 10.19 -17.83
C SER A 88 16.35 11.04 -16.66
N GLY A 89 17.55 10.73 -16.18
CA GLY A 89 18.13 11.36 -14.99
C GLY A 89 17.57 10.83 -13.67
N LEU A 90 17.02 9.61 -13.65
CA LEU A 90 16.49 8.94 -12.44
C LEU A 90 15.40 9.74 -11.73
N LYS A 91 14.59 10.47 -12.50
CA LYS A 91 13.44 11.23 -11.97
C LYS A 91 12.27 10.26 -11.76
N PRO A 92 11.79 10.05 -10.52
CA PRO A 92 10.69 9.13 -10.28
C PRO A 92 9.39 9.67 -10.90
N LYS A 93 8.61 8.78 -11.52
CA LYS A 93 7.24 9.11 -11.95
C LYS A 93 6.26 8.82 -10.81
N GLU A 94 5.21 9.63 -10.71
CA GLU A 94 4.14 9.43 -9.74
C GLU A 94 3.33 8.18 -10.11
N THR A 95 3.22 7.22 -9.18
CA THR A 95 2.57 5.93 -9.43
C THR A 95 1.18 5.87 -8.82
N ARG A 96 0.35 4.95 -9.32
CA ARG A 96 -0.88 4.50 -8.67
C ARG A 96 -0.56 3.80 -7.34
N ALA A 97 -1.61 3.55 -6.56
CA ALA A 97 -1.52 2.80 -5.31
C ALA A 97 -0.89 1.40 -5.53
N PRO A 98 -0.17 0.86 -4.55
CA PRO A 98 0.36 -0.49 -4.63
C PRO A 98 -0.73 -1.55 -4.73
N ILE A 99 -0.36 -2.70 -5.27
CA ILE A 99 -1.23 -3.88 -5.40
C ILE A 99 -0.77 -5.01 -4.50
N LYS A 100 -1.72 -5.89 -4.15
CA LYS A 100 -1.43 -7.12 -3.41
C LYS A 100 -0.53 -8.04 -4.21
N SER A 101 0.40 -8.72 -3.53
CA SER A 101 1.23 -9.72 -4.16
C SER A 101 0.43 -10.98 -4.46
N GLU A 102 0.36 -11.32 -5.74
CA GLU A 102 -0.15 -12.60 -6.21
C GLU A 102 0.96 -13.65 -6.38
N SER A 103 2.11 -13.49 -5.71
CA SER A 103 3.24 -14.44 -5.77
C SER A 103 2.90 -15.86 -5.30
N SER A 104 1.82 -16.00 -4.52
CA SER A 104 1.21 -17.28 -4.16
C SER A 104 0.68 -18.07 -5.38
N ASN A 105 0.67 -17.48 -6.58
CA ASN A 105 0.47 -18.17 -7.85
C ASN A 105 1.58 -19.19 -8.20
N ARG A 106 2.70 -19.18 -7.46
CA ARG A 106 3.84 -20.13 -7.55
C ARG A 106 4.55 -20.17 -8.90
N LEU A 107 4.30 -19.19 -9.76
CA LEU A 107 5.07 -19.04 -10.99
C LEU A 107 6.53 -18.73 -10.64
N LYS A 108 7.43 -19.27 -11.46
CA LYS A 108 8.87 -19.25 -11.22
C LYS A 108 9.51 -18.08 -11.97
N ASN A 109 10.48 -17.41 -11.35
CA ASN A 109 11.30 -16.34 -11.91
C ASN A 109 12.34 -16.92 -12.88
N LEU A 110 11.87 -17.64 -13.91
CA LEU A 110 12.68 -18.22 -14.96
C LEU A 110 13.14 -17.14 -15.94
N ARG A 111 14.20 -17.42 -16.69
CA ARG A 111 14.66 -16.55 -17.77
C ARG A 111 13.50 -16.21 -18.72
N GLY A 112 13.38 -14.92 -19.05
CA GLY A 112 12.35 -14.39 -19.93
C GLY A 112 11.00 -14.14 -19.26
N THR A 113 10.83 -14.42 -17.97
CA THR A 113 9.60 -14.00 -17.26
C THR A 113 9.68 -12.54 -16.81
N ILE A 114 8.51 -11.90 -16.71
CA ILE A 114 8.36 -10.56 -16.14
C ILE A 114 7.67 -10.65 -14.77
N SER A 115 8.24 -9.92 -13.82
CA SER A 115 7.77 -9.88 -12.43
C SER A 115 7.65 -8.43 -11.95
N MET A 116 6.72 -8.19 -11.03
CA MET A 116 6.61 -6.86 -10.42
C MET A 116 7.77 -6.61 -9.47
N ALA A 117 8.43 -5.45 -9.61
CA ALA A 117 9.36 -4.98 -8.60
C ALA A 117 8.56 -4.42 -7.40
N ARG A 118 9.13 -4.55 -6.21
CA ARG A 118 8.52 -4.10 -4.95
C ARG A 118 9.58 -3.62 -3.97
N ARG A 119 9.15 -2.97 -2.90
CA ARG A 119 9.98 -2.72 -1.73
C ARG A 119 10.00 -3.97 -0.84
N ASN A 120 10.44 -3.84 0.41
CA ASN A 120 10.62 -4.96 1.33
C ASN A 120 9.33 -5.75 1.61
N HIS A 121 8.17 -5.10 1.61
CA HIS A 121 6.87 -5.75 1.83
C HIS A 121 6.30 -6.30 0.50
N PRO A 122 5.74 -7.52 0.45
CA PRO A 122 5.21 -8.14 -0.77
C PRO A 122 4.20 -7.26 -1.51
N ASP A 123 3.31 -6.60 -0.78
CA ASP A 123 2.17 -5.85 -1.32
C ASP A 123 2.52 -4.37 -1.64
N THR A 124 3.77 -4.12 -2.06
CA THR A 124 4.25 -2.75 -2.39
C THR A 124 4.59 -2.57 -3.87
N ALA A 125 4.21 -3.53 -4.70
CA ALA A 125 4.38 -3.43 -6.15
C ALA A 125 3.46 -2.34 -6.72
N ASN A 126 3.99 -1.47 -7.60
CA ASN A 126 3.24 -0.40 -8.24
C ASN A 126 3.38 -0.43 -9.78
N SER A 127 4.20 0.44 -10.38
CA SER A 127 4.46 0.49 -11.82
C SER A 127 5.73 -0.26 -12.23
N GLN A 128 6.68 -0.45 -11.30
CA GLN A 128 7.99 -1.00 -11.64
C GLN A 128 7.92 -2.51 -11.88
N PHE A 129 8.66 -2.96 -12.89
CA PHE A 129 8.79 -4.37 -13.24
C PHE A 129 10.26 -4.71 -13.46
N TYR A 130 10.57 -6.00 -13.44
CA TYR A 130 11.83 -6.51 -13.93
C TYR A 130 11.63 -7.74 -14.83
N ILE A 131 12.57 -7.93 -15.74
CA ILE A 131 12.64 -9.11 -16.62
C ILE A 131 13.81 -9.96 -16.15
N ASN A 132 13.56 -11.26 -15.95
CA ASN A 132 14.55 -12.23 -15.50
C ASN A 132 15.50 -12.62 -16.65
N LEU A 133 16.81 -12.51 -16.43
CA LEU A 133 17.85 -12.92 -17.38
C LEU A 133 18.34 -14.36 -17.14
N SER A 134 18.04 -14.93 -15.98
CA SER A 134 18.36 -16.31 -15.61
C SER A 134 17.24 -16.86 -14.71
N HIS A 135 17.37 -18.08 -14.20
CA HIS A 135 16.44 -18.57 -13.17
C HIS A 135 16.84 -18.02 -11.80
N ASN A 136 16.06 -17.07 -11.30
CA ASN A 136 16.25 -16.43 -10.01
C ASN A 136 15.43 -17.11 -8.91
N SER A 137 15.79 -18.34 -8.54
CA SER A 137 15.02 -19.17 -7.59
C SER A 137 14.84 -18.55 -6.21
N ASP A 138 15.70 -17.62 -5.79
CA ASP A 138 15.55 -16.89 -4.54
C ASP A 138 14.43 -15.84 -4.55
N LEU A 139 13.97 -15.46 -5.74
CA LEU A 139 12.83 -14.56 -5.92
C LEU A 139 11.50 -15.35 -6.00
N ASP A 140 11.55 -16.68 -6.05
CA ASP A 140 10.34 -17.51 -6.11
C ASP A 140 9.59 -17.52 -4.79
N TYR A 141 8.26 -17.66 -4.87
CA TYR A 141 7.44 -17.96 -3.70
C TYR A 141 7.88 -19.28 -3.07
N LYS A 142 8.27 -19.21 -1.79
CA LYS A 142 8.60 -20.40 -0.97
C LYS A 142 7.43 -20.72 -0.03
N ASN A 143 6.91 -19.72 0.69
CA ASN A 143 5.75 -19.82 1.58
C ASN A 143 5.25 -18.43 2.00
N LYS A 144 4.23 -18.34 2.86
CA LYS A 144 3.66 -17.05 3.31
C LYS A 144 4.66 -16.10 4.01
N TYR A 145 5.75 -16.61 4.57
CA TYR A 145 6.81 -15.81 5.21
C TYR A 145 7.93 -15.43 4.22
N MET A 146 8.04 -16.16 3.13
CA MET A 146 8.97 -15.92 2.02
C MET A 146 8.17 -15.85 0.71
N PRO A 147 7.39 -14.77 0.50
CA PRO A 147 6.44 -14.67 -0.60
C PRO A 147 7.12 -14.56 -1.97
N GLY A 148 8.39 -14.16 -2.03
CA GLY A 148 9.06 -13.95 -3.32
C GLY A 148 8.48 -12.74 -4.07
N TYR A 149 8.33 -12.89 -5.38
CA TYR A 149 7.86 -11.86 -6.31
C TYR A 149 6.81 -12.42 -7.28
N THR A 150 5.82 -11.59 -7.62
CA THR A 150 4.73 -11.97 -8.52
C THR A 150 5.20 -11.97 -9.96
N VAL A 151 5.42 -13.15 -10.54
CA VAL A 151 5.53 -13.33 -11.99
C VAL A 151 4.14 -13.22 -12.60
N PHE A 152 3.99 -12.39 -13.63
CA PHE A 152 2.68 -12.09 -14.25
C PHE A 152 2.70 -12.19 -15.78
N GLY A 153 3.82 -12.61 -16.37
CA GLY A 153 3.92 -12.84 -17.81
C GLY A 153 5.28 -13.39 -18.21
N LYS A 154 5.52 -13.45 -19.53
CA LYS A 154 6.80 -13.78 -20.14
C LYS A 154 7.03 -13.02 -21.43
N ILE A 155 8.25 -12.99 -21.90
CA ILE A 155 8.59 -12.58 -23.26
C ILE A 155 8.12 -13.67 -24.23
N SER A 156 7.27 -13.30 -25.18
CA SER A 156 6.87 -14.15 -26.31
C SER A 156 7.75 -13.92 -27.54
N LYS A 157 8.30 -12.71 -27.72
CA LYS A 157 9.18 -12.34 -28.85
C LYS A 157 10.23 -11.31 -28.43
N GLY A 158 11.42 -11.37 -29.02
CA GLY A 158 12.46 -10.34 -28.82
C GLY A 158 13.30 -10.50 -27.55
N MET A 159 13.56 -11.74 -27.10
CA MET A 159 14.48 -11.97 -25.97
C MET A 159 15.90 -11.46 -26.27
N ASP A 160 16.33 -11.49 -27.54
CA ASP A 160 17.62 -10.94 -27.97
C ASP A 160 17.74 -9.43 -27.74
N VAL A 161 16.63 -8.69 -27.78
CA VAL A 161 16.58 -7.26 -27.44
C VAL A 161 16.85 -7.07 -25.95
N VAL A 162 16.26 -7.90 -25.10
CA VAL A 162 16.52 -7.87 -23.65
C VAL A 162 17.96 -8.26 -23.35
N ASP A 163 18.53 -9.20 -24.10
CA ASP A 163 19.95 -9.53 -23.98
C ASP A 163 20.86 -8.35 -24.35
N LYS A 164 20.53 -7.61 -25.42
CA LYS A 164 21.23 -6.35 -25.77
C LYS A 164 21.13 -5.30 -24.67
N ILE A 165 19.98 -5.19 -24.00
CA ILE A 165 19.81 -4.31 -22.84
C ILE A 165 20.70 -4.77 -21.68
N SER A 166 20.81 -6.07 -21.43
CA SER A 166 21.62 -6.59 -20.33
C SER A 166 23.14 -6.44 -20.53
N ALA A 167 23.57 -6.22 -21.78
CA ALA A 167 24.97 -6.04 -22.15
C ALA A 167 25.45 -4.58 -22.11
N VAL A 168 24.58 -3.62 -21.75
CA VAL A 168 24.99 -2.21 -21.67
C VAL A 168 25.94 -1.98 -20.48
N GLU A 169 26.82 -1.00 -20.62
CA GLU A 169 27.68 -0.57 -19.53
C GLU A 169 26.85 0.09 -18.42
N THR A 170 27.20 -0.20 -17.16
CA THR A 170 26.53 0.35 -15.98
C THR A 170 27.50 1.06 -15.06
N THR A 171 27.01 2.06 -14.34
CA THR A 171 27.74 2.86 -13.37
C THR A 171 26.94 2.97 -12.07
N GLN A 172 27.54 3.63 -11.08
CA GLN A 172 26.87 4.03 -9.85
C GLN A 172 26.49 5.51 -9.93
N VAL A 173 25.22 5.82 -9.67
CA VAL A 173 24.71 7.19 -9.56
C VAL A 173 24.16 7.38 -8.15
N GLU A 174 24.73 8.33 -7.41
CA GLU A 174 24.45 8.53 -5.98
C GLU A 174 24.61 7.22 -5.17
N ARG A 175 23.51 6.71 -4.60
CA ARG A 175 23.45 5.45 -3.84
C ARG A 175 22.88 4.28 -4.65
N ARG A 176 22.66 4.44 -5.96
CA ARG A 176 22.11 3.42 -6.85
C ARG A 176 23.23 2.83 -7.70
N GLY A 177 23.49 1.54 -7.54
CA GLY A 177 24.38 0.77 -8.42
C GLY A 177 23.65 0.28 -9.66
N ASP A 178 24.44 -0.24 -10.61
CA ASP A 178 23.97 -0.93 -11.81
C ASP A 178 23.07 -0.08 -12.71
N VAL A 179 23.26 1.25 -12.71
CA VAL A 179 22.51 2.20 -13.55
C VAL A 179 23.16 2.25 -14.93
N PRO A 180 22.45 2.05 -16.04
CA PRO A 180 23.05 2.21 -17.38
C PRO A 180 23.75 3.56 -17.54
N VAL A 181 24.96 3.55 -18.11
CA VAL A 181 25.73 4.78 -18.39
C VAL A 181 24.96 5.65 -19.40
N GLU A 182 24.41 5.01 -20.43
CA GLU A 182 23.46 5.63 -21.35
C GLU A 182 22.06 5.12 -21.04
N ASP A 183 21.08 6.04 -20.97
CA ASP A 183 19.69 5.69 -20.73
C ASP A 183 19.17 4.70 -21.78
N VAL A 184 18.83 3.49 -21.33
CA VAL A 184 18.02 2.57 -22.12
C VAL A 184 16.56 2.99 -21.97
N ARG A 185 16.07 3.77 -22.93
CA ARG A 185 14.70 4.30 -22.94
C ARG A 185 13.69 3.25 -23.38
N LEU A 186 12.57 3.16 -22.64
CA LEU A 186 11.31 2.58 -23.06
C LEU A 186 10.54 3.66 -23.83
N ILE A 187 10.54 3.56 -25.15
CA ILE A 187 9.95 4.54 -26.06
C ILE A 187 8.43 4.46 -25.96
N SER A 188 7.87 3.26 -26.07
CA SER A 188 6.45 3.04 -25.82
C SER A 188 6.14 1.63 -25.31
N ALA A 189 5.02 1.48 -24.61
CA ALA A 189 4.41 0.19 -24.30
C ALA A 189 2.97 0.18 -24.79
N LYS A 190 2.59 -0.78 -25.64
CA LYS A 190 1.24 -0.83 -26.24
C LYS A 190 0.64 -2.22 -26.15
N SER A 191 -0.59 -2.29 -25.65
CA SER A 191 -1.39 -3.51 -25.69
C SER A 191 -1.78 -3.85 -27.13
N VAL A 192 -1.55 -5.09 -27.55
CA VAL A 192 -1.92 -5.60 -28.87
C VAL A 192 -3.02 -6.64 -28.64
N VAL A 193 -4.28 -6.23 -28.84
CA VAL A 193 -5.44 -7.09 -28.59
C VAL A 193 -6.03 -7.59 -29.91
N GLY A 194 -6.09 -8.91 -30.09
CA GLY A 194 -7.15 -9.55 -30.87
C GLY A 194 -8.49 -9.17 -30.23
N LYS A 195 -9.24 -8.28 -30.90
CA LYS A 195 -10.46 -7.63 -30.39
C LYS A 195 -11.53 -8.65 -29.95
N THR A 196 -11.46 -9.15 -28.72
CA THR A 196 -12.64 -9.60 -27.97
C THR A 196 -12.46 -9.47 -26.45
N VAL A 197 -12.42 -8.23 -25.95
CA VAL A 197 -13.22 -7.92 -24.76
C VAL A 197 -14.39 -7.12 -25.28
N ALA A 198 -15.47 -7.84 -25.60
CA ALA A 198 -16.67 -7.28 -26.16
C ALA A 198 -17.23 -6.19 -25.23
N LYS A 199 -17.52 -5.03 -25.81
CA LYS A 199 -18.46 -4.05 -25.26
C LYS A 199 -19.82 -4.74 -25.04
N LYS A 200 -20.09 -5.10 -23.79
CA LYS A 200 -21.40 -5.26 -23.11
C LYS A 200 -21.03 -5.21 -21.62
N ASP A 201 -21.38 -4.22 -20.82
CA ASP A 201 -22.43 -3.22 -20.88
C ASP A 201 -21.89 -1.88 -20.37
N LYS A 202 -22.26 -0.79 -21.06
CA LYS A 202 -22.32 0.53 -20.42
C LYS A 202 -23.58 0.58 -19.57
N GLU A 203 -23.64 -0.30 -18.57
CA GLU A 203 -24.60 -0.27 -17.48
C GLU A 203 -24.04 -1.22 -16.41
N ASN A 204 -23.59 -0.64 -15.29
CA ASN A 204 -23.32 -1.38 -14.07
C ASN A 204 -22.08 -2.31 -14.02
N THR A 205 -20.91 -1.90 -14.51
CA THR A 205 -19.67 -2.24 -13.77
C THR A 205 -19.49 -1.21 -12.66
N LYS A 206 -20.15 -1.45 -11.53
CA LYS A 206 -19.59 -1.01 -10.25
C LYS A 206 -18.19 -1.59 -10.20
N PHE A 207 -17.17 -0.73 -10.27
CA PHE A 207 -15.91 -1.05 -9.63
C PHE A 207 -16.30 -1.42 -8.21
N GLU A 208 -16.10 -2.68 -7.80
CA GLU A 208 -16.05 -2.98 -6.38
C GLU A 208 -14.97 -2.03 -5.82
N PRO A 209 -15.35 -1.06 -4.97
CA PRO A 209 -14.36 -0.21 -4.34
C PRO A 209 -13.37 -1.12 -3.63
N VAL A 210 -12.09 -0.75 -3.56
CA VAL A 210 -11.10 -1.47 -2.75
C VAL A 210 -11.73 -1.70 -1.37
N SER A 211 -12.21 -2.92 -1.12
CA SER A 211 -12.99 -3.21 0.07
C SER A 211 -11.98 -3.62 1.12
N PHE A 212 -11.61 -2.68 1.98
CA PHE A 212 -10.82 -3.04 3.15
C PHE A 212 -11.68 -3.94 4.04
N VAL A 213 -11.13 -5.11 4.35
CA VAL A 213 -11.80 -6.16 5.11
C VAL A 213 -11.48 -5.98 6.60
N GLU A 214 -12.52 -5.99 7.43
CA GLU A 214 -12.42 -6.05 8.89
C GLU A 214 -11.64 -7.30 9.35
N GLY A 215 -10.76 -7.14 10.34
CA GLY A 215 -9.90 -8.20 10.86
C GLY A 215 -8.61 -8.40 10.04
N GLU A 216 -8.62 -8.03 8.75
CA GLU A 216 -7.45 -8.09 7.88
C GLU A 216 -6.71 -6.76 7.80
N HIS A 217 -7.41 -5.67 7.44
CA HIS A 217 -6.80 -4.37 7.16
C HIS A 217 -6.98 -3.36 8.30
N TYR A 218 -8.09 -3.49 9.02
CA TYR A 218 -8.42 -2.72 10.21
C TYR A 218 -9.15 -3.60 11.22
N VAL A 219 -9.18 -3.18 12.47
CA VAL A 219 -9.88 -3.87 13.56
C VAL A 219 -11.06 -3.02 14.03
N VAL A 220 -12.24 -3.59 14.17
CA VAL A 220 -13.36 -2.93 14.86
C VAL A 220 -13.18 -3.10 16.36
N LEU A 221 -13.34 -2.01 17.11
CA LEU A 221 -13.31 -2.04 18.56
C LEU A 221 -14.58 -2.69 19.11
N ASP A 222 -14.41 -3.62 20.05
CA ASP A 222 -15.53 -4.27 20.76
C ASP A 222 -16.50 -3.24 21.38
N ARG A 223 -15.95 -2.10 21.81
CA ARG A 223 -16.68 -0.99 22.40
C ARG A 223 -16.20 0.31 21.77
N PRO A 224 -17.08 1.03 21.04
CA PRO A 224 -16.75 2.36 20.55
C PRO A 224 -16.36 3.30 21.69
N VAL A 225 -15.33 4.09 21.47
CA VAL A 225 -14.87 5.13 22.38
C VAL A 225 -15.52 6.45 21.97
N PRO A 226 -16.07 7.25 22.91
CA PRO A 226 -16.63 8.55 22.58
C PRO A 226 -15.62 9.49 21.92
N THR A 227 -16.03 10.13 20.83
CA THR A 227 -15.27 11.16 20.13
C THR A 227 -15.41 12.52 20.82
N ARG A 228 -14.51 13.47 20.51
CA ARG A 228 -14.56 14.84 21.05
C ARG A 228 -15.75 15.64 20.52
N ASP A 229 -16.10 15.41 19.27
CA ASP A 229 -17.20 16.04 18.55
C ASP A 229 -17.94 14.95 17.78
N SER A 230 -19.16 14.62 18.19
CA SER A 230 -19.97 13.59 17.56
C SER A 230 -20.56 14.02 16.21
N SER A 231 -20.47 15.31 15.86
CA SER A 231 -20.89 15.81 14.55
C SER A 231 -19.83 15.65 13.46
N LYS A 232 -18.61 15.25 13.83
CA LYS A 232 -17.48 15.07 12.94
C LYS A 232 -16.99 13.63 12.95
N VAL A 233 -16.31 13.24 11.88
CA VAL A 233 -15.55 11.99 11.85
C VAL A 233 -14.21 12.23 12.53
N GLU A 234 -14.03 11.69 13.74
CA GLU A 234 -12.76 11.82 14.46
C GLU A 234 -11.68 10.92 13.83
N VAL A 235 -10.47 11.44 13.60
CA VAL A 235 -9.31 10.64 13.20
C VAL A 235 -8.15 10.95 14.13
N VAL A 236 -7.67 9.91 14.82
CA VAL A 236 -6.68 10.05 15.87
C VAL A 236 -5.43 9.27 15.52
N GLU A 237 -4.29 9.95 15.42
CA GLU A 237 -3.00 9.27 15.39
C GLU A 237 -2.49 9.04 16.81
N MET A 238 -2.16 7.80 17.13
CA MET A 238 -1.38 7.44 18.30
C MET A 238 0.08 7.19 17.87
N PHE A 239 1.02 7.93 18.48
CA PHE A 239 2.44 7.89 18.13
C PHE A 239 3.35 7.80 19.36
N SER A 240 4.66 7.66 19.17
CA SER A 240 5.66 7.86 20.23
C SER A 240 6.92 8.50 19.65
N TYR A 241 7.55 9.43 20.39
CA TYR A 241 8.80 10.06 19.93
C TYR A 241 9.96 9.06 19.76
N GLY A 242 9.91 7.89 20.41
CA GLY A 242 10.90 6.84 20.25
C GLY A 242 10.68 5.91 19.05
N CYS A 243 9.65 6.15 18.23
CA CYS A 243 9.22 5.25 17.16
C CYS A 243 9.69 5.74 15.78
N PRO A 244 10.60 5.04 15.08
CA PRO A 244 11.09 5.46 13.76
C PRO A 244 10.00 5.53 12.68
N HIS A 245 9.05 4.58 12.70
CA HIS A 245 7.94 4.58 11.74
C HIS A 245 6.96 5.73 11.96
N CYS A 246 6.85 6.22 13.20
CA CYS A 246 6.04 7.37 13.54
C CYS A 246 6.71 8.65 13.01
N TYR A 247 8.04 8.76 13.14
CA TYR A 247 8.82 9.84 12.53
C TYR A 247 8.67 9.87 11.00
N GLU A 248 8.75 8.70 10.35
CA GLU A 248 8.54 8.56 8.90
C GLU A 248 7.12 8.99 8.48
N PHE A 249 6.13 8.71 9.33
CA PHE A 249 4.72 8.93 9.02
C PHE A 249 4.27 10.39 9.13
N GLU A 250 4.91 11.18 9.99
CA GLU A 250 4.60 12.59 10.28
C GLU A 250 4.30 13.43 9.03
N THR A 251 5.14 13.31 7.99
CA THR A 251 4.98 14.11 6.78
C THR A 251 3.70 13.72 6.02
N SER A 252 3.45 12.42 5.88
CA SER A 252 2.32 11.88 5.14
C SER A 252 1.00 12.13 5.84
N ILE A 253 0.91 11.87 7.15
CA ILE A 253 -0.32 12.07 7.92
C ILE A 253 -0.67 13.56 8.06
N LYS A 254 0.33 14.45 8.21
CA LYS A 254 0.10 15.90 8.22
C LYS A 254 -0.37 16.42 6.87
N ALA A 255 0.18 15.90 5.77
CA ALA A 255 -0.28 16.25 4.43
C ALA A 255 -1.73 15.77 4.20
N TRP A 256 -2.04 14.53 4.58
CA TRP A 256 -3.40 13.97 4.51
C TRP A 256 -4.39 14.80 5.34
N SER A 257 -4.06 15.14 6.59
CA SER A 257 -4.93 15.92 7.47
C SER A 257 -5.28 17.29 6.89
N LYS A 258 -4.31 17.98 6.25
CA LYS A 258 -4.54 19.28 5.61
C LYS A 258 -5.48 19.22 4.41
N GLN A 259 -5.62 18.05 3.79
CA GLN A 259 -6.50 17.85 2.63
C GLN A 259 -7.92 17.46 3.03
N GLN A 260 -8.16 17.14 4.31
CA GLN A 260 -9.48 16.73 4.76
C GLN A 260 -10.47 17.91 4.80
N PRO A 261 -11.73 17.70 4.37
CA PRO A 261 -12.80 18.66 4.60
C PRO A 261 -13.04 18.92 6.10
N GLY A 262 -13.75 20.00 6.41
CA GLY A 262 -14.01 20.42 7.80
C GLY A 262 -14.90 19.48 8.62
N ASP A 263 -15.38 18.40 8.01
CA ASP A 263 -16.14 17.32 8.65
C ASP A 263 -15.25 16.27 9.35
N VAL A 264 -13.93 16.37 9.21
CA VAL A 264 -12.96 15.52 9.92
C VAL A 264 -12.32 16.28 11.07
N ASP A 265 -12.33 15.68 12.26
CA ASP A 265 -11.55 16.15 13.42
C ASP A 265 -10.26 15.33 13.55
N PHE A 266 -9.16 15.83 13.00
CA PHE A 266 -7.86 15.18 13.12
C PHE A 266 -7.08 15.68 14.34
N TRP A 267 -6.57 14.75 15.14
CA TRP A 267 -5.64 15.08 16.22
C TRP A 267 -4.70 13.93 16.56
N VAL A 268 -3.63 14.25 17.28
CA VAL A 268 -2.59 13.27 17.66
C VAL A 268 -2.43 13.20 19.18
N PHE A 269 -2.02 12.03 19.67
CA PHE A 269 -1.59 11.86 21.06
C PHE A 269 -0.50 10.80 21.23
N PRO A 270 0.34 10.93 22.27
CA PRO A 270 1.40 9.99 22.56
C PRO A 270 0.84 8.72 23.22
N ALA A 271 1.35 7.56 22.81
CA ALA A 271 1.13 6.29 23.50
C ALA A 271 1.88 6.27 24.85
N VAL A 272 1.30 5.63 25.86
CA VAL A 272 1.88 5.52 27.21
C VAL A 272 1.69 4.09 27.73
N TRP A 273 2.74 3.26 27.60
CA TRP A 273 2.77 1.89 28.15
C TRP A 273 3.79 1.69 29.26
N ASN A 274 4.76 2.61 29.39
CA ASN A 274 5.86 2.51 30.34
C ASN A 274 6.37 3.91 30.70
N LYS A 275 7.23 3.98 31.74
CA LYS A 275 7.77 5.24 32.27
C LYS A 275 8.55 6.08 31.24
N SER A 276 9.23 5.45 30.28
CA SER A 276 9.95 6.20 29.24
C SER A 276 8.98 6.91 28.30
N MET A 277 7.88 6.24 27.94
CA MET A 277 6.84 6.84 27.12
C MET A 277 5.98 7.85 27.90
N GLU A 278 5.81 7.66 29.21
CA GLU A 278 5.21 8.66 30.09
C GLU A 278 6.00 9.98 30.05
N LEU A 279 7.33 9.91 30.09
CA LEU A 279 8.21 11.07 29.95
C LEU A 279 8.05 11.77 28.58
N TYR A 280 7.97 11.00 27.49
CA TYR A 280 7.70 11.53 26.14
C TYR A 280 6.31 12.16 26.01
N ALA A 281 5.30 11.57 26.64
CA ALA A 281 3.96 12.12 26.68
C ALA A 281 3.90 13.42 27.47
N GLY A 282 4.58 13.48 28.61
CA GLY A 282 4.77 14.70 29.39
C GLY A 282 5.39 15.81 28.55
N ALA A 283 6.46 15.53 27.79
CA ALA A 283 7.07 16.49 26.88
C ALA A 283 6.09 17.01 25.82
N PHE A 284 5.30 16.12 25.20
CA PHE A 284 4.30 16.48 24.20
C PHE A 284 3.25 17.44 24.77
N TYR A 285 2.68 17.12 25.94
CA TYR A 285 1.64 17.95 26.54
C TYR A 285 2.20 19.26 27.12
N ALA A 286 3.41 19.24 27.71
CA ALA A 286 4.08 20.46 28.18
C ALA A 286 4.35 21.43 27.02
N ALA A 287 4.79 20.93 25.86
CA ALA A 287 4.96 21.76 24.67
C ALA A 287 3.64 22.38 24.19
N ARG A 288 2.51 21.70 24.36
CA ARG A 288 1.17 22.24 24.02
C ARG A 288 0.69 23.27 25.03
N GLU A 289 0.87 23.01 26.33
CA GLU A 289 0.54 23.96 27.40
C GLU A 289 1.33 25.28 27.23
N LEU A 290 2.61 25.17 26.89
CA LEU A 290 3.49 26.31 26.63
C LEU A 290 3.32 26.91 25.23
N LYS A 291 2.45 26.35 24.38
CA LYS A 291 2.20 26.81 22.99
C LYS A 291 3.46 26.82 22.10
N VAL A 292 4.37 25.87 22.33
CA VAL A 292 5.62 25.70 21.57
C VAL A 292 5.67 24.37 20.81
N ALA A 293 4.55 23.67 20.69
CA ALA A 293 4.46 22.37 20.02
C ALA A 293 5.06 22.38 18.60
N GLU A 294 4.75 23.38 17.77
CA GLU A 294 5.29 23.48 16.41
C GLU A 294 6.82 23.63 16.37
N LYS A 295 7.39 24.26 17.39
CA LYS A 295 8.85 24.48 17.52
C LYS A 295 9.57 23.25 18.05
N ILE A 296 8.89 22.43 18.86
CA ILE A 296 9.52 21.33 19.61
C ILE A 296 9.28 19.98 18.96
N HIS A 297 8.10 19.74 18.40
CA HIS A 297 7.64 18.40 18.03
C HIS A 297 8.60 17.69 17.07
N GLN A 298 8.84 18.28 15.90
CA GLN A 298 9.73 17.72 14.88
C GLN A 298 11.21 17.63 15.35
N PRO A 299 11.79 18.69 15.95
CA PRO A 299 13.15 18.60 16.49
C PRO A 299 13.33 17.53 17.58
N LEU A 300 12.36 17.37 18.48
CA LEU A 300 12.43 16.36 19.54
C LEU A 300 12.38 14.95 18.94
N PHE A 301 11.51 14.76 17.94
CA PHE A 301 11.42 13.50 17.20
C PHE A 301 12.75 13.15 16.51
N ALA A 302 13.32 14.09 15.75
CA ALA A 302 14.58 13.92 15.05
C ALA A 302 15.75 13.66 16.03
N ALA A 303 15.80 14.37 17.15
CA ALA A 303 16.83 14.17 18.16
C ALA A 303 16.80 12.74 18.73
N ILE A 304 15.60 12.19 18.99
CA ILE A 304 15.47 10.84 19.55
C ILE A 304 15.70 9.75 18.48
N VAL A 305 15.08 9.87 17.31
CA VAL A 305 15.08 8.82 16.28
C VAL A 305 16.32 8.86 15.39
N ILE A 306 16.75 10.05 14.97
CA ILE A 306 17.83 10.24 13.99
C ILE A 306 19.16 10.44 14.70
N GLU A 307 19.21 11.35 15.68
CA GLU A 307 20.44 11.67 16.41
C GLU A 307 20.71 10.68 17.57
N GLN A 308 19.77 9.77 17.85
CA GLN A 308 19.85 8.80 18.94
C GLN A 308 20.13 9.44 20.31
N LYS A 309 19.62 10.67 20.52
CA LYS A 309 19.79 11.40 21.77
C LYS A 309 19.07 10.66 22.89
N SER A 310 19.84 10.28 23.91
CA SER A 310 19.32 9.64 25.11
C SER A 310 18.57 10.65 25.99
N ILE A 311 17.26 10.51 26.09
CA ILE A 311 16.40 11.25 27.02
C ILE A 311 15.95 10.29 28.14
N ARG A 312 16.50 10.46 29.35
CA ARG A 312 16.33 9.53 30.47
C ARG A 312 15.44 10.07 31.58
N ASN A 313 15.33 11.39 31.70
CA ASN A 313 14.65 12.07 32.80
C ASN A 313 14.16 13.48 32.40
N GLU A 314 13.50 14.15 33.34
CA GLU A 314 12.96 15.51 33.14
C GLU A 314 14.05 16.56 32.85
N SER A 315 15.25 16.41 33.41
CA SER A 315 16.36 17.34 33.19
C SER A 315 16.84 17.31 31.74
N ASP A 316 16.95 16.13 31.14
CA ASP A 316 17.35 15.98 29.74
C ASP A 316 16.35 16.66 28.80
N LEU A 317 15.05 16.58 29.12
CA LEU A 317 14.00 17.29 28.40
C LEU A 317 14.09 18.80 28.62
N ALA A 318 14.28 19.27 29.85
CA ALA A 318 14.43 20.69 30.15
C ALA A 318 15.61 21.30 29.38
N GLU A 319 16.73 20.59 29.29
CA GLU A 319 17.88 20.98 28.46
C GLU A 319 17.56 21.02 26.97
N PHE A 320 16.82 20.02 26.48
CA PHE A 320 16.38 20.01 25.09
C PHE A 320 15.48 21.22 24.77
N PHE A 321 14.50 21.50 25.62
CA PHE A 321 13.57 22.62 25.48
C PHE A 321 14.31 23.96 25.58
N ALA A 322 15.29 24.10 26.48
CA ALA A 322 16.15 25.27 26.58
C ALA A 322 16.99 25.52 25.33
N LYS A 323 17.57 24.47 24.72
CA LYS A 323 18.27 24.59 23.44
C LYS A 323 17.35 25.10 22.32
N HIS A 324 16.04 24.87 22.44
CA HIS A 324 15.02 25.37 21.53
C HIS A 324 14.32 26.61 22.08
N GLY A 325 14.95 27.36 22.98
CA GLY A 325 14.49 28.67 23.44
C GLY A 325 13.25 28.65 24.33
N VAL A 326 13.02 27.59 25.09
CA VAL A 326 12.01 27.51 26.14
C VAL A 326 12.71 27.55 27.50
N ASP A 327 12.30 28.44 28.39
CA ASP A 327 12.90 28.53 29.72
C ASP A 327 12.79 27.20 30.49
N LYS A 328 13.89 26.79 31.15
CA LYS A 328 13.96 25.49 31.85
C LYS A 328 12.94 25.42 32.97
N LYS A 329 12.78 26.49 33.75
CA LYS A 329 11.84 26.53 34.88
C LYS A 329 10.41 26.47 34.37
N ALA A 330 10.08 27.26 33.35
CA ALA A 330 8.76 27.22 32.71
C ALA A 330 8.42 25.83 32.16
N PHE A 331 9.38 25.15 31.53
CA PHE A 331 9.21 23.77 31.08
C PHE A 331 8.94 22.82 32.24
N THR A 332 9.76 22.84 33.30
CA THR A 332 9.60 21.96 34.46
C THR A 332 8.28 22.20 35.18
N GLU A 333 7.83 23.46 35.30
CA GLU A 333 6.53 23.82 35.87
C GLU A 333 5.38 23.28 35.02
N ALA A 334 5.43 23.45 33.69
CA ALA A 334 4.42 22.90 32.78
C ALA A 334 4.39 21.36 32.83
N LEU A 335 5.55 20.70 32.75
CA LEU A 335 5.66 19.24 32.83
C LEU A 335 5.02 18.68 34.10
N ASN A 336 5.17 19.41 35.22
CA ASN A 336 4.64 19.02 36.51
C ASN A 336 3.23 19.53 36.81
N SER A 337 2.61 20.27 35.88
CA SER A 337 1.30 20.87 36.04
C SER A 337 0.20 19.81 36.16
N THR A 338 -0.89 20.17 36.84
CA THR A 338 -2.09 19.31 36.89
C THR A 338 -2.66 19.08 35.48
N VAL A 339 -2.52 20.06 34.57
CA VAL A 339 -3.00 19.98 33.19
C VAL A 339 -2.25 18.89 32.42
N VAL A 340 -0.92 18.89 32.47
CA VAL A 340 -0.09 17.87 31.80
C VAL A 340 -0.31 16.50 32.44
N LYS A 341 -0.25 16.40 33.77
CA LYS A 341 -0.48 15.12 34.48
C LYS A 341 -1.84 14.51 34.17
N THR A 342 -2.88 15.33 34.08
CA THR A 342 -4.23 14.86 33.69
C THR A 342 -4.27 14.44 32.22
N SER A 343 -3.60 15.18 31.33
CA SER A 343 -3.53 14.85 29.90
C SER A 343 -2.79 13.52 29.65
N VAL A 344 -1.70 13.25 30.38
CA VAL A 344 -0.98 11.98 30.32
C VAL A 344 -1.87 10.82 30.81
N LYS A 345 -2.60 10.99 31.93
CA LYS A 345 -3.57 9.99 32.40
C LYS A 345 -4.69 9.73 31.39
N HIS A 346 -5.19 10.77 30.71
CA HIS A 346 -6.17 10.60 29.64
C HIS A 346 -5.59 9.87 28.42
N ALA A 347 -4.32 10.10 28.09
CA ALA A 347 -3.63 9.35 27.04
C ALA A 347 -3.51 7.87 27.40
N GLU A 348 -3.08 7.55 28.63
CA GLU A 348 -3.03 6.18 29.16
C GLU A 348 -4.39 5.48 29.08
N GLU A 349 -5.46 6.16 29.50
CA GLU A 349 -6.80 5.59 29.45
C GLU A 349 -7.26 5.34 28.01
N ARG A 350 -6.97 6.25 27.08
CA ARG A 350 -7.27 6.02 25.65
C ARG A 350 -6.51 4.83 25.09
N VAL A 351 -5.23 4.66 25.45
CA VAL A 351 -4.46 3.46 25.09
C VAL A 351 -5.19 2.20 25.60
N ARG A 352 -5.65 2.19 26.86
CA ARG A 352 -6.38 1.03 27.41
C ARG A 352 -7.69 0.76 26.66
N LEU A 353 -8.45 1.79 26.34
CA LEU A 353 -9.73 1.67 25.64
C LEU A 353 -9.56 1.20 24.20
N TYR A 354 -8.57 1.72 23.48
CA TYR A 354 -8.28 1.30 22.10
C TYR A 354 -7.62 -0.09 22.03
N LYS A 355 -6.93 -0.53 23.09
CA LYS A 355 -6.16 -1.79 23.12
C LYS A 355 -5.16 -1.94 21.95
N PRO A 356 -4.43 -0.89 21.56
CA PRO A 356 -3.47 -0.91 20.45
C PRO A 356 -2.38 -1.96 20.66
N VAL A 357 -1.79 -2.43 19.56
CA VAL A 357 -0.66 -3.38 19.61
C VAL A 357 0.69 -2.72 19.35
N GLY A 358 0.70 -1.44 18.97
CA GLY A 358 1.92 -0.67 18.74
C GLY A 358 1.65 0.75 18.26
N VAL A 359 2.70 1.39 17.74
CA VAL A 359 2.65 2.70 17.07
C VAL A 359 3.46 2.63 15.76
N PRO A 360 3.14 3.46 14.74
CA PRO A 360 1.98 4.34 14.68
C PRO A 360 0.68 3.54 14.51
N GLU A 361 -0.41 4.04 15.08
CA GLU A 361 -1.73 3.44 14.97
C GLU A 361 -2.78 4.55 14.84
N ILE A 362 -3.71 4.39 13.89
CA ILE A 362 -4.78 5.35 13.66
C ILE A 362 -6.08 4.80 14.22
N ILE A 363 -6.86 5.65 14.89
CA ILE A 363 -8.22 5.37 15.31
C ILE A 363 -9.18 6.23 14.50
N VAL A 364 -10.15 5.60 13.84
CA VAL A 364 -11.21 6.29 13.10
C VAL A 364 -12.53 6.19 13.85
N ASN A 365 -13.11 7.36 14.11
CA ASN A 365 -14.36 7.65 14.80
C ASN A 365 -14.55 6.92 16.13
N GLY A 366 -13.45 6.64 16.85
CA GLY A 366 -13.47 5.85 18.08
C GLY A 366 -13.96 4.40 17.88
N LYS A 367 -14.03 3.90 16.65
CA LYS A 367 -14.62 2.59 16.30
C LYS A 367 -13.64 1.65 15.64
N TYR A 368 -12.71 2.17 14.86
CA TYR A 368 -11.82 1.36 14.03
C TYR A 368 -10.37 1.65 14.35
N ARG A 369 -9.55 0.62 14.37
CA ARG A 369 -8.11 0.71 14.50
C ARG A 369 -7.43 0.30 13.21
N VAL A 370 -6.45 1.08 12.81
CA VAL A 370 -5.65 0.86 11.61
C VAL A 370 -4.18 0.87 12.04
N ASP A 371 -3.53 -0.29 11.95
CA ASP A 371 -2.10 -0.41 12.21
C ASP A 371 -1.33 -0.68 10.92
N ARG A 372 -0.03 -0.36 10.94
CA ARG A 372 0.86 -0.50 9.77
C ARG A 372 0.93 -1.91 9.22
N MET A 373 0.91 -2.92 10.09
CA MET A 373 1.12 -4.30 9.68
C MET A 373 -0.11 -4.85 8.95
N ARG A 374 -1.30 -4.59 9.49
CA ARG A 374 -2.58 -4.98 8.86
C ARG A 374 -2.86 -4.19 7.58
N ALA A 375 -2.59 -2.90 7.60
CA ALA A 375 -2.82 -2.06 6.42
C ALA A 375 -1.84 -2.39 5.27
N GLY A 376 -0.62 -2.86 5.56
CA GLY A 376 0.39 -3.20 4.55
C GLY A 376 1.51 -2.16 4.40
N GLY A 377 1.48 -1.07 5.16
CA GLY A 377 2.46 0.01 5.12
C GLY A 377 1.89 1.33 5.61
N LEU A 378 2.74 2.36 5.74
CA LEU A 378 2.31 3.69 6.21
C LEU A 378 1.39 4.39 5.19
N THR A 379 1.64 4.19 3.90
CA THR A 379 0.78 4.73 2.84
C THR A 379 -0.59 4.04 2.84
N GLU A 380 -0.59 2.72 2.98
CA GLU A 380 -1.82 1.93 3.01
C GLU A 380 -2.63 2.21 4.27
N MET A 381 -1.99 2.51 5.41
CA MET A 381 -2.69 3.00 6.61
C MET A 381 -3.59 4.19 6.27
N LEU A 382 -3.09 5.17 5.51
CA LEU A 382 -3.89 6.33 5.10
C LEU A 382 -5.04 5.94 4.15
N ALA A 383 -4.82 4.97 3.26
CA ALA A 383 -5.87 4.49 2.37
C ALA A 383 -7.00 3.80 3.14
N VAL A 384 -6.66 2.95 4.13
CA VAL A 384 -7.63 2.32 5.03
C VAL A 384 -8.34 3.38 5.87
N THR A 385 -7.61 4.37 6.39
CA THR A 385 -8.18 5.50 7.13
C THR A 385 -9.19 6.27 6.29
N GLU A 386 -8.86 6.63 5.05
CA GLU A 386 -9.75 7.35 4.14
C GLU A 386 -11.03 6.54 3.84
N TYR A 387 -10.89 5.23 3.62
CA TYR A 387 -12.05 4.35 3.46
C TYR A 387 -12.98 4.38 4.69
N LEU A 388 -12.42 4.27 5.89
CA LEU A 388 -13.19 4.29 7.13
C LEU A 388 -13.81 5.66 7.41
N VAL A 389 -13.11 6.74 7.07
CA VAL A 389 -13.65 8.10 7.16
C VAL A 389 -14.88 8.22 6.26
N ASN A 390 -14.80 7.77 5.01
CA ASN A 390 -15.94 7.80 4.08
C ASN A 390 -17.10 6.90 4.56
N LYS A 391 -16.79 5.73 5.12
CA LYS A 391 -17.79 4.85 5.75
C LYS A 391 -18.56 5.54 6.88
N GLU A 392 -17.88 6.34 7.70
CA GLU A 392 -18.52 7.06 8.80
C GLU A 392 -19.27 8.33 8.34
N ARG A 393 -18.78 9.02 7.31
CA ARG A 393 -19.52 10.12 6.66
C ARG A 393 -20.90 9.69 6.21
N ASP A 394 -21.01 8.50 5.61
CA ASP A 394 -22.28 7.95 5.15
C ASP A 394 -23.23 7.58 6.30
N THR A 395 -22.68 7.37 7.50
CA THR A 395 -23.47 7.10 8.71
C THR A 395 -23.95 8.41 9.35
N LEU A 396 -23.15 9.48 9.33
CA LEU A 396 -23.52 10.80 9.88
C LEU A 396 -24.52 11.57 9.01
N LYS A 397 -24.64 11.25 7.71
CA LYS A 397 -25.61 11.84 6.78
C LYS A 397 -27.03 11.25 6.90
N LYS A 398 -27.17 10.11 7.59
CA LYS A 398 -28.45 9.46 7.88
C LYS A 398 -28.94 9.87 9.26
#